data_AF-A0A537RY51-F1
#
_entry.id   AF-A0A537RY51-F1
#
_cell.length_a   1.000
_cell.length_b   1.000
_cell.length_c   1.000
_cell.angle_alpha   90.00
_cell.angle_beta   90.00
_cell.angle_gamma   90.00
#
_symmetry.space_group_name_H-M   'P 1'
#
loop_
_entity.id
_entity.type
_entity.pdbx_description
1 polymer ?
#
loop_
_entity_poly.entity_id
_entity_poly.type
_entity_poly.pdbx_seq_one_letter_code
_entity_poly.pdbx_strand_id
1 'polypeptide(L)'
;MRILQQVNRPIASRTGAPGNRPGARLRVGGMQLASEAGAALFPDFAVEPRSDDVAVPLARLGEGLLRAPPYTGATACLNAVALSVSGSPSPADRLDPARLLAGPGWETPELIRRAQAARRALLAARIGGAWWGDELPAGDGYVLVALAEPIVSGNAGAPSEAVLVAMLDAALAEYPPERVVVLASDRVRPRLGTALAAAAARGACIVSSEIAPLPAIEGAAEVYSAGGEIGFLALLAGRPVKAFAASFYTGWGLTADAAGIPRHGFSRTLDEVFAAHSLVAARYRDPFRNAPASFEDTLALLAEWRRIDIANRRVAVCAGMSFWKQQRVADFLRSTAGTPVFRRSAAAAVAAARRASAAEPRAIAV
;
A
#
# COMPACT_ATOMS: atom_id res chain seq x y z
N MET A 1 5.63 -79.29 -5.26
CA MET A 1 6.58 -79.05 -6.37
C MET A 1 6.15 -77.77 -7.09
N ARG A 2 7.01 -76.74 -7.05
CA ARG A 2 7.16 -75.58 -7.98
C ARG A 2 5.96 -74.64 -8.23
N ILE A 3 5.98 -73.40 -7.72
CA ILE A 3 6.62 -72.14 -8.21
C ILE A 3 5.56 -71.19 -8.81
N LEU A 4 5.33 -70.09 -8.09
CA LEU A 4 4.73 -68.83 -8.54
C LEU A 4 5.78 -68.03 -9.33
N GLN A 5 5.39 -67.39 -10.44
CA GLN A 5 5.60 -65.96 -10.78
C GLN A 5 5.70 -65.69 -12.29
N GLN A 6 5.12 -64.52 -12.65
CA GLN A 6 5.35 -63.71 -13.87
C GLN A 6 4.73 -64.23 -15.19
N VAL A 7 3.79 -63.49 -15.77
CA VAL A 7 3.97 -62.39 -16.74
C VAL A 7 2.59 -62.03 -17.32
N ASN A 8 2.06 -60.84 -17.01
CA ASN A 8 1.36 -60.02 -18.03
C ASN A 8 1.11 -58.60 -17.50
N ARG A 9 1.87 -57.63 -18.02
CA ARG A 9 1.56 -56.20 -17.93
C ARG A 9 0.93 -55.75 -19.27
N PRO A 10 -0.18 -55.01 -19.29
CA PRO A 10 -0.60 -54.30 -20.48
C PRO A 10 0.13 -52.95 -20.61
N ILE A 11 0.43 -52.61 -21.86
CA ILE A 11 1.14 -51.40 -22.30
C ILE A 11 0.15 -50.22 -22.40
N ALA A 12 0.59 -49.09 -21.83
CA ALA A 12 0.18 -47.69 -21.95
C ALA A 12 -1.11 -47.28 -22.71
N SER A 13 -1.93 -46.48 -22.04
CA SER A 13 -2.48 -45.25 -22.64
C SER A 13 -1.95 -44.05 -21.85
N ARG A 14 -1.14 -43.22 -22.52
CA ARG A 14 -0.64 -41.94 -22.00
C ARG A 14 -1.68 -40.86 -22.31
N THR A 15 -2.55 -40.57 -21.36
CA THR A 15 -3.22 -39.26 -21.26
C THR A 15 -2.57 -38.52 -20.09
N GLY A 16 -1.46 -37.85 -20.37
CA GLY A 16 -0.82 -36.96 -19.41
C GLY A 16 -1.72 -35.75 -19.17
N ALA A 17 -2.17 -35.57 -17.93
CA ALA A 17 -2.61 -34.28 -17.42
C ALA A 17 -1.54 -33.20 -17.72
N PRO A 18 -1.90 -31.92 -17.91
CA PRO A 18 -0.93 -30.87 -18.18
C PRO A 18 0.09 -30.86 -17.04
N GLY A 19 1.33 -31.20 -17.39
CA GLY A 19 2.43 -31.34 -16.45
C GLY A 19 2.67 -30.02 -15.74
N ASN A 20 2.51 -30.04 -14.41
CA ASN A 20 2.95 -29.01 -13.50
C ASN A 20 4.47 -28.87 -13.64
N ARG A 21 4.94 -27.99 -14.52
CA ARG A 21 6.35 -27.55 -14.49
C ARG A 21 6.57 -26.94 -13.12
N PRO A 22 7.59 -27.32 -12.34
CA PRO A 22 7.88 -26.62 -11.11
C PRO A 22 8.15 -25.15 -11.47
N GLY A 23 7.32 -24.25 -10.92
CA GLY A 23 7.48 -22.81 -11.11
C GLY A 23 8.90 -22.37 -10.76
N ALA A 24 9.35 -21.24 -11.31
CA ALA A 24 10.66 -20.70 -10.98
C ALA A 24 10.77 -20.54 -9.45
N ARG A 25 11.92 -20.89 -8.86
CA ARG A 25 12.12 -20.76 -7.40
C ARG A 25 12.25 -19.29 -7.03
N LEU A 26 11.64 -18.89 -5.91
CA LEU A 26 11.69 -17.52 -5.40
C LEU A 26 11.80 -17.54 -3.88
N ARG A 27 12.83 -16.88 -3.35
CA ARG A 27 12.90 -16.56 -1.91
C ARG A 27 12.17 -15.26 -1.66
N VAL A 28 11.37 -15.21 -0.60
CA VAL A 28 10.66 -14.00 -0.19
C VAL A 28 11.10 -13.56 1.20
N GLY A 29 11.19 -12.24 1.41
CA GLY A 29 11.47 -11.63 2.70
C GLY A 29 10.74 -10.29 2.87
N GLY A 30 10.95 -9.58 3.97
CA GLY A 30 10.36 -8.25 4.21
C GLY A 30 8.94 -8.29 4.78
N MET A 31 8.09 -9.20 4.31
CA MET A 31 6.78 -9.49 4.89
C MET A 31 6.74 -10.88 5.52
N GLN A 32 6.03 -11.01 6.65
CA GLN A 32 5.68 -12.32 7.19
C GLN A 32 4.40 -12.81 6.51
N LEU A 33 4.53 -13.84 5.67
CA LEU A 33 3.41 -14.45 4.95
C LEU A 33 3.19 -15.87 5.46
N ALA A 34 1.94 -16.24 5.71
CA ALA A 34 1.57 -17.65 5.86
C ALA A 34 1.84 -18.38 4.54
N SER A 35 2.20 -19.66 4.59
CA SER A 35 2.54 -20.48 3.41
C SER A 35 1.44 -20.40 2.33
N GLU A 36 0.18 -20.57 2.76
CA GLU A 36 -1.01 -20.44 1.92
C GLU A 36 -1.15 -19.08 1.24
N ALA A 37 -0.83 -17.99 1.95
CA ALA A 37 -0.86 -16.64 1.39
C ALA A 37 0.27 -16.42 0.37
N GLY A 38 1.47 -16.95 0.65
CA GLY A 38 2.59 -16.92 -0.27
C GLY A 38 2.29 -17.64 -1.59
N ALA A 39 1.70 -18.83 -1.52
CA ALA A 39 1.30 -19.59 -2.71
C ALA A 39 0.22 -18.86 -3.53
N ALA A 40 -0.76 -18.23 -2.87
CA ALA A 40 -1.81 -17.46 -3.55
C ALA A 40 -1.28 -16.17 -4.21
N LEU A 41 -0.32 -15.49 -3.57
CA LEU A 41 0.30 -14.29 -4.12
C LEU A 41 1.26 -14.61 -5.27
N PHE A 42 1.99 -15.73 -5.21
CA PHE A 42 3.01 -16.05 -6.20
C PHE A 42 2.74 -17.41 -6.87
N PRO A 43 1.62 -17.58 -7.60
CA PRO A 43 1.24 -18.86 -8.18
C PRO A 43 2.23 -19.36 -9.25
N ASP A 44 2.98 -18.44 -9.88
CA ASP A 44 3.98 -18.76 -10.89
C ASP A 44 5.33 -19.19 -10.31
N PHE A 45 5.51 -19.15 -8.98
CA PHE A 45 6.78 -19.40 -8.32
C PHE A 45 6.65 -20.48 -7.23
N ALA A 46 7.70 -21.29 -7.11
CA ALA A 46 7.89 -22.10 -5.92
C ALA A 46 8.48 -21.20 -4.82
N VAL A 47 7.63 -20.72 -3.90
CA VAL A 47 8.04 -19.83 -2.82
C VAL A 47 8.76 -20.61 -1.74
N GLU A 48 10.02 -20.27 -1.51
CA GLU A 48 10.85 -20.87 -0.46
C GLU A 48 10.99 -19.90 0.72
N PRO A 49 10.80 -20.37 1.98
CA PRO A 49 11.22 -19.59 3.14
C PRO A 49 12.73 -19.38 3.08
N ARG A 50 13.23 -18.27 3.67
CA ARG A 50 14.64 -17.85 3.67
C ARG A 50 15.62 -19.05 3.62
N SER A 51 16.10 -19.34 2.42
CA SER A 51 17.13 -20.33 2.12
C SER A 51 18.45 -19.59 1.90
N ASP A 52 19.56 -20.16 2.34
CA ASP A 52 20.91 -19.61 2.10
C ASP A 52 21.40 -19.85 0.65
N ASP A 53 20.59 -20.51 -0.19
CA ASP A 53 20.88 -20.72 -1.60
C ASP A 53 20.86 -19.39 -2.37
N VAL A 54 22.05 -18.80 -2.54
CA VAL A 54 22.26 -17.53 -3.26
C VAL A 54 21.88 -17.63 -4.74
N ALA A 55 21.79 -18.85 -5.30
CA ALA A 55 21.39 -19.04 -6.69
C ALA A 55 19.89 -18.81 -6.93
N VAL A 56 19.06 -18.80 -5.88
CA VAL A 56 17.63 -18.50 -5.98
C VAL A 56 17.41 -16.99 -5.78
N PRO A 57 16.69 -16.29 -6.67
CA PRO A 57 16.44 -14.85 -6.51
C PRO A 57 15.68 -14.57 -5.21
N LEU A 58 16.00 -13.44 -4.57
CA LEU A 58 15.35 -12.96 -3.35
C LEU A 58 14.54 -11.70 -3.66
N ALA A 59 13.23 -11.77 -3.46
CA ALA A 59 12.35 -10.60 -3.45
C ALA A 59 12.12 -10.14 -2.00
N ARG A 60 12.56 -8.91 -1.68
CA ARG A 60 12.14 -8.24 -0.45
C ARG A 60 10.81 -7.58 -0.70
N LEU A 61 9.76 -8.08 -0.06
CA LEU A 61 8.39 -7.65 -0.23
C LEU A 61 8.03 -6.52 0.73
N GLY A 62 7.11 -5.69 0.30
CA GLY A 62 6.33 -4.75 1.10
C GLY A 62 4.89 -4.74 0.61
N GLU A 63 4.02 -4.06 1.36
CA GLU A 63 2.65 -3.84 0.93
C GLU A 63 2.60 -2.75 -0.15
N GLY A 64 1.91 -3.00 -1.25
CA GLY A 64 1.58 -2.00 -2.26
C GLY A 64 0.39 -1.11 -1.86
N LEU A 65 -0.15 -0.39 -2.85
CA LEU A 65 -1.16 0.67 -2.63
C LEU A 65 -2.48 0.20 -2.02
N LEU A 66 -2.88 -1.05 -2.22
CA LEU A 66 -4.21 -1.57 -1.85
C LEU A 66 -4.18 -2.29 -0.49
N ARG A 67 -4.10 -1.52 0.59
CA ARG A 67 -3.98 -2.07 1.94
C ARG A 67 -5.34 -2.20 2.63
N ALA A 68 -5.43 -3.14 3.55
CA ALA A 68 -6.59 -3.38 4.41
C ALA A 68 -6.52 -2.53 5.69
N PRO A 69 -7.66 -2.05 6.23
CA PRO A 69 -7.64 -1.25 7.45
C PRO A 69 -7.14 -2.07 8.65
N PRO A 70 -6.51 -1.44 9.66
CA PRO A 70 -5.67 -2.14 10.64
C PRO A 70 -6.44 -3.12 11.55
N TYR A 71 -7.77 -2.99 11.62
CA TYR A 71 -8.60 -3.84 12.45
C TYR A 71 -8.98 -5.20 11.83
N THR A 72 -8.55 -5.48 10.59
CA THR A 72 -8.83 -6.76 9.91
C THR A 72 -7.85 -7.88 10.29
N GLY A 73 -6.75 -7.58 10.99
CA GLY A 73 -5.74 -8.56 11.43
C GLY A 73 -4.79 -9.06 10.31
N ALA A 74 -3.87 -9.98 10.66
CA ALA A 74 -2.82 -10.49 9.77
C ALA A 74 -3.34 -11.28 8.54
N THR A 75 -4.59 -11.73 8.55
CA THR A 75 -5.26 -12.43 7.44
C THR A 75 -5.54 -11.53 6.24
N ALA A 76 -5.44 -10.21 6.42
CA ALA A 76 -5.82 -9.22 5.43
C ALA A 76 -4.68 -8.75 4.51
N CYS A 77 -3.56 -9.49 4.44
CA CYS A 77 -2.57 -9.24 3.39
C CYS A 77 -3.23 -9.46 2.01
N LEU A 78 -3.66 -8.36 1.39
CA LEU A 78 -4.36 -8.35 0.10
C LEU A 78 -3.40 -8.34 -1.07
N ASN A 79 -2.20 -7.79 -0.87
CA ASN A 79 -1.24 -7.64 -1.94
C ASN A 79 0.21 -7.65 -1.44
N ALA A 80 1.14 -7.90 -2.36
CA ALA A 80 2.57 -7.76 -2.14
C ALA A 80 3.27 -7.16 -3.37
N VAL A 81 4.25 -6.31 -3.15
CA VAL A 81 5.13 -5.72 -4.17
C VAL A 81 6.58 -5.92 -3.75
N ALA A 82 7.48 -6.23 -4.69
CA ALA A 82 8.90 -6.27 -4.35
C ALA A 82 9.45 -4.83 -4.21
N LEU A 83 10.03 -4.54 -3.05
CA LEU A 83 10.83 -3.34 -2.79
C LEU A 83 12.23 -3.46 -3.41
N SER A 84 12.70 -4.69 -3.59
CA SER A 84 13.94 -5.01 -4.31
C SER A 84 13.94 -6.48 -4.70
N VAL A 85 14.49 -6.80 -5.88
CA VAL A 85 14.81 -8.17 -6.27
C VAL A 85 16.34 -8.31 -6.39
N SER A 86 16.92 -9.35 -5.81
CA SER A 86 18.37 -9.63 -5.89
C SER A 86 18.64 -11.06 -6.32
N GLY A 87 19.85 -11.30 -6.84
CA GLY A 87 20.26 -12.58 -7.44
C GLY A 87 20.50 -12.47 -8.94
N SER A 88 20.78 -13.60 -9.57
CA SER A 88 21.00 -13.67 -11.02
C SER A 88 19.74 -13.31 -11.80
N PRO A 89 19.87 -12.77 -13.03
CA PRO A 89 18.73 -12.47 -13.90
C PRO A 89 17.78 -13.65 -14.02
N SER A 90 16.49 -13.40 -13.82
CA SER A 90 15.49 -14.47 -13.72
C SER A 90 14.07 -13.94 -13.96
N PRO A 91 13.06 -14.81 -14.12
CA PRO A 91 11.67 -14.38 -14.20
C PRO A 91 11.18 -13.57 -12.99
N ALA A 92 11.91 -13.55 -11.86
CA ALA A 92 11.59 -12.72 -10.70
C ALA A 92 11.85 -11.23 -10.93
N ASP A 93 12.65 -10.85 -11.94
CA ASP A 93 12.96 -9.44 -12.23
C ASP A 93 11.72 -8.62 -12.59
N ARG A 94 10.66 -9.27 -13.14
CA ARG A 94 9.36 -8.63 -13.42
C ARG A 94 8.61 -8.20 -12.15
N LEU A 95 9.02 -8.67 -10.97
CA LEU A 95 8.45 -8.26 -9.69
C LEU A 95 9.03 -6.93 -9.22
N ASP A 96 10.12 -6.44 -9.82
CA ASP A 96 10.70 -5.14 -9.54
C ASP A 96 10.23 -4.11 -10.59
N PRO A 97 9.33 -3.17 -10.21
CA PRO A 97 8.83 -2.14 -11.14
C PRO A 97 9.94 -1.33 -11.81
N ALA A 98 11.04 -1.04 -11.10
CA ALA A 98 12.12 -0.22 -11.64
C ALA A 98 12.87 -0.95 -12.77
N ARG A 99 13.10 -2.26 -12.61
CA ARG A 99 13.71 -3.11 -13.65
C ARG A 99 12.78 -3.26 -14.85
N LEU A 100 11.49 -3.47 -14.58
CA LEU A 100 10.48 -3.60 -15.62
C LEU A 100 10.39 -2.32 -16.47
N LEU A 101 10.33 -1.15 -15.84
CA LEU A 101 10.25 0.15 -16.51
C LEU A 101 11.48 0.46 -17.38
N ALA A 102 12.66 -0.03 -17.00
CA ALA A 102 13.88 0.11 -17.77
C ALA A 102 13.92 -0.76 -19.04
N GLY A 103 13.14 -1.85 -19.08
CA GLY A 103 13.03 -2.74 -20.23
C GLY A 103 11.91 -2.32 -21.20
N PRO A 104 12.06 -2.57 -22.52
CA PRO A 104 10.98 -2.38 -23.49
C PRO A 104 10.11 -3.65 -23.67
N GLY A 105 8.93 -3.48 -24.25
CA GLY A 105 8.14 -4.57 -24.85
C GLY A 105 7.02 -5.14 -23.96
N TRP A 106 6.85 -4.65 -22.73
CA TRP A 106 5.77 -5.06 -21.84
C TRP A 106 4.53 -4.15 -21.97
N GLU A 107 4.68 -2.98 -22.60
CA GLU A 107 3.71 -1.86 -22.67
C GLU A 107 2.65 -2.08 -23.74
N THR A 108 1.96 -3.23 -23.69
CA THR A 108 0.91 -3.52 -24.67
C THR A 108 -0.23 -2.49 -24.59
N PRO A 109 -0.88 -2.10 -25.72
CA PRO A 109 -1.98 -1.13 -25.70
C PRO A 109 -3.13 -1.53 -24.77
N GLU A 110 -3.38 -2.82 -24.62
CA GLU A 110 -4.40 -3.35 -23.70
C GLU A 110 -4.01 -3.14 -22.24
N LEU A 111 -2.75 -3.42 -21.88
CA LEU A 111 -2.25 -3.17 -20.52
C LEU A 111 -2.33 -1.69 -20.16
N ILE A 112 -1.98 -0.79 -21.09
CA ILE A 112 -2.03 0.66 -20.83
C ILE A 112 -3.47 1.16 -20.69
N ARG A 113 -4.43 0.65 -21.48
CA ARG A 113 -5.86 0.95 -21.28
C ARG A 113 -6.36 0.45 -19.93
N ARG A 114 -5.97 -0.76 -19.53
CA ARG A 114 -6.31 -1.32 -18.21
C ARG A 114 -5.74 -0.45 -17.09
N ALA A 115 -4.49 0.00 -17.22
CA ALA A 115 -3.84 0.90 -16.27
C ALA A 115 -4.58 2.24 -16.13
N GLN A 116 -5.00 2.85 -17.24
CA GLN A 116 -5.79 4.09 -17.24
C GLN A 116 -7.14 3.91 -16.51
N ALA A 117 -7.84 2.80 -16.77
CA ALA A 117 -9.10 2.51 -16.11
C ALA A 117 -8.91 2.26 -14.61
N ALA A 118 -7.94 1.43 -14.24
CA ALA A 118 -7.60 1.10 -12.86
C ALA A 118 -7.14 2.32 -12.05
N ARG A 119 -6.30 3.20 -12.62
CA ARG A 119 -5.87 4.45 -11.99
C ARG A 119 -7.06 5.38 -11.71
N ARG A 120 -7.96 5.56 -12.68
CA ARG A 120 -9.19 6.37 -12.48
C ARG A 120 -10.10 5.76 -11.41
N ALA A 121 -10.29 4.44 -11.42
CA ALA A 121 -11.10 3.75 -10.42
C ALA A 121 -10.51 3.89 -9.01
N LEU A 122 -9.18 3.77 -8.88
CA LEU A 122 -8.46 3.92 -7.61
C LEU A 122 -8.72 5.30 -6.99
N LEU A 123 -8.56 6.36 -7.78
CA LEU A 123 -8.75 7.74 -7.32
C LEU A 123 -10.23 8.02 -7.01
N ALA A 124 -11.14 7.57 -7.88
CA ALA A 124 -12.58 7.74 -7.66
C ALA A 124 -13.06 7.05 -6.37
N ALA A 125 -12.50 5.88 -6.05
CA ALA A 125 -12.81 5.16 -4.82
C ALA A 125 -12.11 5.74 -3.58
N ARG A 126 -11.14 6.66 -3.76
CA ARG A 126 -10.26 7.22 -2.73
C ARG A 126 -9.53 6.12 -1.92
N ILE A 127 -8.99 5.14 -2.63
CA ILE A 127 -8.27 4.00 -2.02
C ILE A 127 -6.80 4.05 -2.44
N GLY A 128 -5.91 4.41 -1.53
CA GLY A 128 -4.47 4.39 -1.79
C GLY A 128 -3.70 4.57 -0.51
N GLY A 129 -2.80 3.64 -0.21
CA GLY A 129 -2.08 3.60 1.06
C GLY A 129 -3.05 3.43 2.24
N ALA A 130 -2.76 4.11 3.34
CA ALA A 130 -3.58 4.10 4.56
C ALA A 130 -4.82 5.01 4.43
N TRP A 131 -5.74 4.68 3.51
CA TRP A 131 -6.97 5.47 3.26
C TRP A 131 -7.90 5.59 4.49
N TRP A 132 -7.66 4.80 5.53
CA TRP A 132 -8.35 4.85 6.82
C TRP A 132 -7.81 5.90 7.80
N GLY A 133 -6.64 6.47 7.53
CA GLY A 133 -6.00 7.45 8.42
C GLY A 133 -6.83 8.72 8.62
N ASP A 134 -6.37 9.58 9.51
CA ASP A 134 -7.06 10.84 9.78
C ASP A 134 -6.95 11.78 8.57
N GLU A 135 -7.95 12.63 8.37
CA GLU A 135 -7.86 13.69 7.38
C GLU A 135 -7.05 14.86 7.96
N LEU A 136 -6.32 15.57 7.10
CA LEU A 136 -5.70 16.82 7.51
C LEU A 136 -6.79 17.87 7.84
N PRO A 137 -6.53 18.79 8.79
CA PRO A 137 -7.40 19.93 9.03
C PRO A 137 -7.69 20.70 7.74
N ALA A 138 -8.89 21.30 7.64
CA ALA A 138 -9.36 21.99 6.45
C ALA A 138 -8.40 23.10 6.00
N GLY A 139 -8.13 23.17 4.70
CA GLY A 139 -7.31 24.17 4.04
C GLY A 139 -6.81 23.66 2.69
N ASP A 140 -6.70 24.54 1.70
CA ASP A 140 -6.22 24.20 0.37
C ASP A 140 -4.99 25.03 0.00
N GLY A 141 -4.18 24.52 -0.93
CA GLY A 141 -3.05 25.23 -1.51
C GLY A 141 -1.81 25.26 -0.62
N TYR A 142 -1.70 24.38 0.38
CA TYR A 142 -0.45 24.18 1.11
C TYR A 142 0.54 23.35 0.28
N VAL A 143 1.78 23.25 0.77
CA VAL A 143 2.82 22.36 0.25
C VAL A 143 3.01 21.23 1.23
N LEU A 144 2.96 20.00 0.72
CA LEU A 144 3.07 18.81 1.54
C LEU A 144 4.50 18.28 1.50
N VAL A 145 5.16 18.20 2.65
CA VAL A 145 6.51 17.64 2.80
C VAL A 145 6.41 16.28 3.48
N ALA A 146 6.63 15.22 2.71
CA ALA A 146 6.39 13.85 3.15
C ALA A 146 7.70 13.21 3.67
N LEU A 147 8.06 13.47 4.93
CA LEU A 147 9.30 12.95 5.54
C LEU A 147 9.19 11.50 6.03
N ALA A 148 7.97 10.96 6.08
CA ALA A 148 7.66 9.66 6.67
C ALA A 148 6.77 8.78 5.76
N GLU A 149 7.14 8.71 4.49
CA GLU A 149 6.41 7.91 3.50
C GLU A 149 6.68 6.41 3.64
N PRO A 150 5.70 5.54 3.34
CA PRO A 150 5.96 4.12 3.08
C PRO A 150 7.00 3.93 1.96
N ILE A 151 7.89 2.95 2.15
CA ILE A 151 8.97 2.63 1.21
C ILE A 151 8.37 1.91 -0.01
N VAL A 152 8.91 2.19 -1.19
CA VAL A 152 8.53 1.56 -2.47
C VAL A 152 9.78 1.06 -3.21
N SER A 153 9.60 0.34 -4.33
CA SER A 153 10.73 -0.12 -5.15
C SER A 153 11.55 1.02 -5.73
N GLY A 154 12.82 0.75 -6.02
CA GLY A 154 13.77 1.74 -6.55
C GLY A 154 14.43 2.60 -5.46
N ASN A 155 13.93 2.52 -4.22
CA ASN A 155 14.55 3.15 -3.06
C ASN A 155 15.11 2.05 -2.12
N ALA A 156 16.40 1.73 -2.27
CA ALA A 156 17.05 0.61 -1.59
C ALA A 156 17.34 0.86 -0.08
N GLY A 157 16.48 1.62 0.61
CA GLY A 157 16.61 1.95 2.02
C GLY A 157 15.68 3.09 2.44
N ALA A 158 15.73 3.46 3.72
CA ALA A 158 15.14 4.72 4.15
C ALA A 158 16.04 5.88 3.68
N PRO A 159 15.48 7.01 3.23
CA PRO A 159 16.25 8.21 2.89
C PRO A 159 17.16 8.63 4.05
N SER A 160 18.35 9.15 3.73
CA SER A 160 19.26 9.66 4.74
C SER A 160 18.69 10.93 5.40
N GLU A 161 19.12 11.20 6.63
CA GLU A 161 18.75 12.43 7.35
C GLU A 161 19.07 13.69 6.54
N ALA A 162 20.23 13.73 5.89
CA ALA A 162 20.63 14.84 5.03
C ALA A 162 19.65 15.10 3.88
N VAL A 163 19.12 14.05 3.24
CA VAL A 163 18.12 14.18 2.18
C VAL A 163 16.80 14.73 2.72
N LEU A 164 16.37 14.24 3.88
CA LEU A 164 15.13 14.69 4.52
C LEU A 164 15.20 16.15 4.98
N VAL A 165 16.34 16.56 5.55
CA VAL A 165 16.61 17.96 5.93
C VAL A 165 16.65 18.85 4.70
N ALA A 166 17.39 18.47 3.65
CA ALA A 166 17.46 19.24 2.42
C ALA A 166 16.08 19.42 1.75
N MET A 167 15.23 18.40 1.82
CA MET A 167 13.86 18.46 1.33
C MET A 167 13.00 19.46 2.11
N LEU A 168 13.09 19.44 3.44
CA LEU A 168 12.38 20.39 4.30
C LEU A 168 12.87 21.83 4.08
N ASP A 169 14.19 22.02 4.00
CA ASP A 169 14.81 23.32 3.76
C ASP A 169 14.40 23.90 2.40
N ALA A 170 14.36 23.07 1.35
CA ALA A 170 13.91 23.49 0.03
C ALA A 170 12.45 23.98 0.07
N ALA A 171 11.54 23.25 0.71
CA ALA A 171 10.15 23.67 0.85
C ALA A 171 10.02 25.01 1.61
N LEU A 172 10.79 25.19 2.69
CA LEU A 172 10.80 26.41 3.50
C LEU A 172 11.50 27.61 2.84
N ALA A 173 12.34 27.36 1.83
CA ALA A 173 12.96 28.40 1.01
C ALA A 173 12.03 28.88 -0.11
N GLU A 174 11.19 27.98 -0.64
CA GLU A 174 10.30 28.28 -1.76
C GLU A 174 8.93 28.81 -1.32
N TYR A 175 8.47 28.45 -0.12
CA TYR A 175 7.14 28.79 0.37
C TYR A 175 7.15 29.40 1.78
N PRO A 176 6.20 30.30 2.09
CA PRO A 176 5.99 30.76 3.46
C PRO A 176 5.76 29.56 4.40
N PRO A 177 6.41 29.50 5.58
CA PRO A 177 6.30 28.37 6.49
C PRO A 177 4.87 28.00 6.86
N GLU A 178 3.95 28.96 6.96
CA GLU A 178 2.54 28.75 7.31
C GLU A 178 1.77 27.97 6.24
N ARG A 179 2.31 27.90 5.01
CA ARG A 179 1.80 27.06 3.93
C ARG A 179 2.47 25.70 3.85
N VAL A 180 3.41 25.38 4.73
CA VAL A 180 4.14 24.10 4.71
C VAL A 180 3.53 23.15 5.74
N VAL A 181 3.02 22.02 5.24
CA VAL A 181 2.54 20.90 6.05
C VAL A 181 3.55 19.77 5.97
N VAL A 182 4.09 19.36 7.10
CA VAL A 182 5.16 18.35 7.19
C VAL A 182 4.61 17.09 7.83
N LEU A 183 4.64 15.98 7.08
CA LEU A 183 4.31 14.66 7.60
C LEU A 183 5.55 14.02 8.20
N ALA A 184 5.59 13.90 9.53
CA ALA A 184 6.72 13.36 10.26
C ALA A 184 6.25 12.37 11.32
N SER A 185 6.28 11.08 10.99
CA SER A 185 5.92 10.02 11.95
C SER A 185 6.91 9.94 13.11
N ASP A 186 6.47 9.35 14.22
CA ASP A 186 7.31 9.15 15.42
C ASP A 186 8.57 8.30 15.17
N ARG A 187 8.65 7.59 14.03
CA ARG A 187 9.86 6.86 13.64
C ARG A 187 10.96 7.79 13.08
N VAL A 188 10.57 8.89 12.45
CA VAL A 188 11.48 9.84 11.80
C VAL A 188 11.81 11.01 12.72
N ARG A 189 10.87 11.42 13.57
CA ARG A 189 11.01 12.56 14.49
C ARG A 189 12.28 12.54 15.36
N PRO A 190 12.72 11.42 15.96
CA PRO A 190 13.92 11.42 16.79
C PRO A 190 15.19 11.83 16.03
N ARG A 191 15.25 11.55 14.72
CA ARG A 191 16.38 11.91 13.85
C ARG A 191 16.30 13.35 13.38
N LEU A 192 15.09 13.86 13.15
CA LEU A 192 14.86 15.20 12.60
C LEU A 192 14.43 16.23 13.65
N GLY A 193 14.58 15.93 14.95
CA GLY A 193 14.00 16.73 16.04
C GLY A 193 14.34 18.22 15.96
N THR A 194 15.61 18.55 15.74
CA THR A 194 16.08 19.94 15.61
C THR A 194 15.48 20.63 14.38
N ALA A 195 15.49 19.97 13.22
CA ALA A 195 14.96 20.54 11.98
C ALA A 195 13.43 20.76 12.05
N LEU A 196 12.70 19.79 12.60
CA LEU A 196 11.25 19.90 12.79
C LEU A 196 10.87 20.99 13.80
N ALA A 197 11.63 21.12 14.89
CA ALA A 197 11.42 22.18 15.86
C ALA A 197 11.67 23.57 15.26
N ALA A 198 12.72 23.71 14.44
CA ALA A 198 13.01 24.95 13.73
C ALA A 198 11.92 25.29 12.69
N ALA A 199 11.42 24.30 11.94
CA ALA A 199 10.32 24.50 11.00
C ALA A 199 9.02 24.91 11.72
N ALA A 200 8.68 24.25 12.82
CA ALA A 200 7.52 24.60 13.64
C ALA A 200 7.62 26.01 14.23
N ALA A 201 8.79 26.39 14.75
CA ALA A 201 9.04 27.74 15.27
C ALA A 201 8.89 28.85 14.21
N ARG A 202 9.06 28.50 12.93
CA ARG A 202 8.86 29.40 11.79
C ARG A 202 7.41 29.44 11.30
N GLY A 203 6.52 28.57 11.79
CA GLY A 203 5.10 28.54 11.40
C GLY A 203 4.65 27.30 10.62
N ALA A 204 5.53 26.34 10.33
CA ALA A 204 5.16 25.11 9.62
C ALA A 204 4.28 24.19 10.48
N CYS A 205 3.29 23.55 9.84
CA CYS A 205 2.40 22.61 10.48
C CYS A 205 3.05 21.22 10.50
N ILE A 206 3.43 20.71 11.67
CA ILE A 206 4.01 19.37 11.82
C ILE A 206 2.93 18.37 12.21
N VAL A 207 2.69 17.38 11.36
CA VAL A 207 1.69 16.33 11.55
C VAL A 207 2.40 15.01 11.83
N SER A 208 2.17 14.47 13.03
CA SER A 208 2.78 13.22 13.47
C SER A 208 1.84 12.02 13.46
N SER A 209 0.53 12.25 13.35
CA SER A 209 -0.46 11.18 13.20
C SER A 209 -0.38 10.55 11.81
N GLU A 210 -0.84 9.31 11.70
CA GLU A 210 -1.10 8.70 10.40
C GLU A 210 -2.29 9.38 9.74
N ILE A 211 -2.11 9.80 8.50
CA ILE A 211 -3.16 10.46 7.73
C ILE A 211 -3.56 9.65 6.51
N ALA A 212 -4.79 9.85 6.05
CA ALA A 212 -5.20 9.40 4.73
C ALA A 212 -4.45 10.23 3.66
N PRO A 213 -3.59 9.61 2.82
CA PRO A 213 -2.71 10.38 1.94
C PRO A 213 -3.46 11.08 0.81
N LEU A 214 -4.49 10.46 0.20
CA LEU A 214 -5.21 11.05 -0.93
C LEU A 214 -5.91 12.38 -0.58
N PRO A 215 -6.72 12.48 0.49
CA PRO A 215 -7.26 13.77 0.92
C PRO A 215 -6.17 14.85 1.14
N ALA A 216 -5.05 14.47 1.75
CA ALA A 216 -3.94 15.39 2.00
C ALA A 216 -3.18 15.82 0.73
N ILE A 217 -3.13 14.96 -0.28
CA ILE A 217 -2.56 15.28 -1.58
C ILE A 217 -3.51 16.19 -2.37
N GLU A 218 -4.82 15.95 -2.27
CA GLU A 218 -5.83 16.76 -2.94
C GLU A 218 -5.84 18.21 -2.43
N GLY A 219 -5.58 18.47 -1.14
CA GLY A 219 -5.42 19.83 -0.61
C GLY A 219 -4.08 20.50 -0.97
N ALA A 220 -3.08 19.72 -1.41
CA ALA A 220 -1.74 20.23 -1.69
C ALA A 220 -1.62 20.87 -3.09
N ALA A 221 -0.92 21.99 -3.18
CA ALA A 221 -0.49 22.60 -4.44
C ALA A 221 0.69 21.85 -5.06
N GLU A 222 1.60 21.33 -4.23
CA GLU A 222 2.80 20.60 -4.63
C GLU A 222 3.21 19.65 -3.49
N VAL A 223 3.83 18.52 -3.85
CA VAL A 223 4.29 17.51 -2.89
C VAL A 223 5.81 17.32 -3.00
N TYR A 224 6.49 17.46 -1.87
CA TYR A 224 7.91 17.15 -1.70
C TYR A 224 8.01 15.73 -1.16
N SER A 225 8.60 14.84 -1.95
CA SER A 225 8.69 13.41 -1.64
C SER A 225 10.13 12.94 -1.55
N ALA A 226 10.38 12.08 -0.56
CA ALA A 226 11.65 11.39 -0.41
C ALA A 226 11.66 10.05 -1.18
N GLY A 227 10.94 9.98 -2.31
CA GLY A 227 10.87 8.81 -3.20
C GLY A 227 9.95 7.70 -2.70
N GLY A 228 9.00 8.02 -1.82
CA GLY A 228 8.08 7.07 -1.19
C GLY A 228 6.71 6.97 -1.87
N GLU A 229 5.78 6.29 -1.21
CA GLU A 229 4.42 6.06 -1.72
C GLU A 229 3.59 7.34 -1.88
N ILE A 230 3.74 8.34 -1.00
CA ILE A 230 2.94 9.57 -1.05
C ILE A 230 3.29 10.36 -2.32
N GLY A 231 4.57 10.41 -2.70
CA GLY A 231 5.00 10.97 -3.99
C GLY A 231 4.37 10.25 -5.19
N PHE A 232 4.27 8.91 -5.14
CA PHE A 232 3.59 8.18 -6.22
C PHE A 232 2.08 8.47 -6.27
N LEU A 233 1.40 8.44 -5.13
CA LEU A 233 -0.02 8.80 -5.03
C LEU A 233 -0.27 10.24 -5.51
N ALA A 234 0.65 11.16 -5.27
CA ALA A 234 0.59 12.54 -5.73
C ALA A 234 0.61 12.63 -7.26
N LEU A 235 1.51 11.88 -7.92
CA LEU A 235 1.50 11.76 -9.38
C LEU A 235 0.17 11.21 -9.89
N LEU A 236 -0.35 10.14 -9.26
CA LEU A 236 -1.64 9.55 -9.66
C LEU A 236 -2.77 10.58 -9.56
N ALA A 237 -2.81 11.37 -8.50
CA ALA A 237 -3.77 12.46 -8.29
C ALA A 237 -3.53 13.70 -9.17
N GLY A 238 -2.50 13.69 -10.03
CA GLY A 238 -2.18 14.82 -10.91
C GLY A 238 -1.54 16.01 -10.19
N ARG A 239 -0.94 15.78 -9.02
CA ARG A 239 -0.21 16.81 -8.27
C ARG A 239 1.26 16.87 -8.70
N PRO A 240 1.86 18.07 -8.83
CA PRO A 240 3.29 18.22 -9.03
C PRO A 240 4.08 17.60 -7.87
N VAL A 241 5.18 16.92 -8.22
CA VAL A 241 6.04 16.25 -7.24
C VAL A 241 7.49 16.66 -7.44
N LYS A 242 8.12 17.13 -6.36
CA LYS A 242 9.58 17.28 -6.24
C LYS A 242 10.14 16.09 -5.51
N ALA A 243 10.97 15.29 -6.20
CA ALA A 243 11.53 14.06 -5.66
C ALA A 243 12.97 14.28 -5.19
N PHE A 244 13.27 13.89 -3.95
CA PHE A 244 14.59 14.06 -3.33
C PHE A 244 15.39 12.76 -3.19
N ALA A 245 14.79 11.62 -3.52
CA ALA A 245 15.48 10.34 -3.61
C ALA A 245 14.96 9.53 -4.79
N ALA A 246 15.81 8.63 -5.31
CA ALA A 246 15.44 7.74 -6.39
C ALA A 246 14.33 6.76 -5.97
N SER A 247 13.42 6.50 -6.90
CA SER A 247 12.30 5.58 -6.77
C SER A 247 11.93 5.01 -8.15
N PHE A 248 11.02 4.05 -8.21
CA PHE A 248 10.59 3.46 -9.48
C PHE A 248 9.92 4.47 -10.43
N TYR A 249 9.36 5.58 -9.90
CA TYR A 249 8.64 6.61 -10.67
C TYR A 249 9.47 7.88 -10.95
N THR A 250 10.70 8.00 -10.44
CA THR A 250 11.58 9.17 -10.64
C THR A 250 12.48 8.99 -11.86
N GLY A 251 13.01 10.07 -12.44
CA GLY A 251 13.98 9.99 -13.54
C GLY A 251 13.35 9.81 -14.93
N TRP A 252 12.02 9.68 -15.01
CA TRP A 252 11.25 9.47 -16.24
C TRP A 252 10.67 10.75 -16.87
N GLY A 253 10.86 11.90 -16.21
CA GLY A 253 10.24 13.18 -16.59
C GLY A 253 8.84 13.41 -16.00
N LEU A 254 8.43 12.59 -15.01
CA LEU A 254 7.16 12.75 -14.29
C LEU A 254 7.28 13.65 -13.04
N THR A 255 8.50 13.84 -12.55
CA THR A 255 8.83 14.52 -11.30
C THR A 255 9.88 15.60 -11.55
N ALA A 256 9.90 16.63 -10.70
CA ALA A 256 11.03 17.54 -10.58
C ALA A 256 12.10 16.87 -9.70
N ASP A 257 13.03 16.17 -10.33
CA ASP A 257 14.05 15.37 -9.65
C ASP A 257 15.20 16.22 -9.12
N ALA A 258 15.53 16.06 -7.83
CA ALA A 258 16.71 16.64 -7.20
C ALA A 258 18.02 16.09 -7.80
N ALA A 259 19.11 16.82 -7.58
CA ALA A 259 20.43 16.40 -8.02
C ALA A 259 20.81 15.01 -7.46
N GLY A 260 21.37 14.15 -8.31
CA GLY A 260 21.80 12.80 -7.94
C GLY A 260 20.77 11.70 -8.23
N ILE A 261 19.52 12.03 -8.53
CA ILE A 261 18.55 11.06 -9.04
C ILE A 261 18.94 10.68 -10.49
N PRO A 262 19.16 9.38 -10.79
CA PRO A 262 19.50 8.94 -12.14
C PRO A 262 18.38 9.28 -13.12
N ARG A 263 18.74 9.89 -14.25
CA ARG A 263 17.82 10.10 -15.35
C ARG A 263 17.92 8.94 -16.32
N HIS A 264 16.78 8.54 -16.86
CA HIS A 264 16.73 7.52 -17.90
C HIS A 264 16.95 8.15 -19.28
N GLY A 265 17.45 7.35 -20.23
CA GLY A 265 17.68 7.80 -21.61
C GLY A 265 16.39 8.03 -22.42
N PHE A 266 15.23 7.79 -21.81
CA PHE A 266 13.91 7.93 -22.39
C PHE A 266 12.87 8.17 -21.29
N SER A 267 11.68 8.61 -21.67
CA SER A 267 10.58 8.94 -20.74
C SER A 267 9.56 7.80 -20.61
N ARG A 268 8.84 7.79 -19.49
CA ARG A 268 7.65 6.95 -19.26
C ARG A 268 6.46 7.82 -18.92
N THR A 269 5.30 7.42 -19.44
CA THR A 269 4.01 7.95 -19.05
C THR A 269 3.64 7.46 -17.65
N LEU A 270 2.77 8.21 -16.98
CA LEU A 270 2.25 7.81 -15.68
C LEU A 270 1.46 6.48 -15.73
N ASP A 271 0.76 6.22 -16.83
CA ASP A 271 0.02 4.96 -17.00
C ASP A 271 0.96 3.77 -17.19
N GLU A 272 2.13 3.94 -17.84
CA GLU A 272 3.18 2.92 -17.87
C GLU A 272 3.73 2.67 -16.46
N VAL A 273 4.09 3.72 -15.72
CA VAL A 273 4.60 3.58 -14.35
C VAL A 273 3.59 2.87 -13.44
N PHE A 274 2.30 3.23 -13.56
CA PHE A 274 1.22 2.56 -12.84
C PHE A 274 1.04 1.10 -13.27
N ALA A 275 1.04 0.81 -14.58
CA ALA A 275 0.95 -0.55 -15.08
C ALA A 275 2.08 -1.43 -14.54
N ALA A 276 3.32 -0.95 -14.63
CA ALA A 276 4.49 -1.67 -14.16
C ALA A 276 4.39 -1.99 -12.66
N HIS A 277 4.06 -0.99 -11.84
CA HIS A 277 3.99 -1.15 -10.39
C HIS A 277 2.76 -1.96 -9.93
N SER A 278 1.55 -1.52 -10.32
CA SER A 278 0.29 -2.00 -9.76
C SER A 278 -0.36 -3.15 -10.52
N LEU A 279 0.00 -3.40 -11.79
CA LEU A 279 -0.63 -4.46 -12.58
C LEU A 279 0.31 -5.61 -12.91
N VAL A 280 1.61 -5.33 -13.13
CA VAL A 280 2.58 -6.35 -13.52
C VAL A 280 3.44 -6.84 -12.36
N ALA A 281 4.02 -5.93 -11.57
CA ALA A 281 4.92 -6.28 -10.48
C ALA A 281 4.18 -6.71 -9.22
N ALA A 282 3.08 -6.02 -8.88
CA ALA A 282 2.26 -6.35 -7.72
C ALA A 282 1.58 -7.72 -7.86
N ARG A 283 1.34 -8.35 -6.71
CA ARG A 283 0.57 -9.59 -6.59
C ARG A 283 -0.60 -9.37 -5.66
N TYR A 284 -1.76 -9.90 -6.01
CA TYR A 284 -3.00 -9.70 -5.28
C TYR A 284 -3.61 -11.04 -4.87
N ARG A 285 -4.28 -11.03 -3.73
CA ARG A 285 -4.87 -12.19 -3.09
C ARG A 285 -6.25 -11.85 -2.57
N ASP A 286 -7.21 -12.72 -2.85
CA ASP A 286 -8.48 -12.74 -2.16
C ASP A 286 -8.28 -13.32 -0.74
N PRO A 287 -8.48 -12.53 0.32
CA PRO A 287 -8.20 -12.98 1.69
C PRO A 287 -9.22 -14.01 2.20
N PHE A 288 -10.39 -14.14 1.58
CA PHE A 288 -11.44 -15.09 1.98
C PHE A 288 -11.28 -16.45 1.32
N ARG A 289 -10.91 -16.45 0.03
CA ARG A 289 -10.69 -17.69 -0.75
C ARG A 289 -9.25 -18.18 -0.69
N ASN A 290 -8.33 -17.31 -0.25
CA ASN A 290 -6.89 -17.55 -0.33
C ASN A 290 -6.46 -17.96 -1.75
N ALA A 291 -6.88 -17.18 -2.73
CA ALA A 291 -6.62 -17.41 -4.15
C ALA A 291 -6.02 -16.16 -4.79
N PRO A 292 -5.28 -16.30 -5.92
CA PRO A 292 -4.85 -15.14 -6.71
C PRO A 292 -6.05 -14.27 -7.08
N ALA A 293 -5.87 -12.96 -6.99
CA ALA A 293 -6.86 -11.97 -7.38
C ALA A 293 -6.28 -10.97 -8.39
N SER A 294 -7.14 -10.16 -8.99
CA SER A 294 -6.72 -9.00 -9.77
C SER A 294 -6.60 -7.73 -8.90
N PHE A 295 -5.97 -6.70 -9.46
CA PHE A 295 -5.99 -5.36 -8.87
C PHE A 295 -7.44 -4.87 -8.71
N GLU A 296 -8.26 -5.08 -9.74
CA GLU A 296 -9.65 -4.63 -9.82
C GLU A 296 -10.53 -5.31 -8.77
N ASP A 297 -10.40 -6.63 -8.59
CA ASP A 297 -11.13 -7.37 -7.55
C ASP A 297 -10.76 -6.88 -6.15
N THR A 298 -9.46 -6.65 -5.93
CA THR A 298 -8.95 -6.16 -4.65
C THR A 298 -9.43 -4.74 -4.38
N LEU A 299 -9.42 -3.86 -5.39
CA LEU A 299 -9.94 -2.51 -5.29
C LEU A 299 -11.44 -2.50 -5.00
N ALA A 300 -12.22 -3.35 -5.68
CA ALA A 300 -13.66 -3.47 -5.45
C ALA A 300 -13.96 -3.93 -4.01
N LEU A 301 -13.20 -4.90 -3.50
CA LEU A 301 -13.30 -5.34 -2.11
C LEU A 301 -13.00 -4.20 -1.12
N LEU A 302 -11.93 -3.45 -1.35
CA LEU A 302 -11.57 -2.31 -0.51
C LEU A 302 -12.58 -1.17 -0.59
N ALA A 303 -13.18 -0.93 -1.77
CA ALA A 303 -14.23 0.07 -1.94
C ALA A 303 -15.44 -0.24 -1.06
N GLU A 304 -15.81 -1.53 -0.99
CA GLU A 304 -16.88 -1.97 -0.11
C GLU A 304 -16.49 -1.86 1.36
N TRP A 305 -15.26 -2.24 1.74
CA TRP A 305 -14.78 -2.07 3.12
C TRP A 305 -14.73 -0.60 3.54
N ARG A 306 -14.32 0.30 2.66
CA ARG A 306 -14.32 1.74 2.92
C ARG A 306 -15.74 2.27 3.11
N ARG A 307 -16.70 1.82 2.29
CA ARG A 307 -18.11 2.20 2.43
C ARG A 307 -18.67 1.74 3.78
N ILE A 308 -18.38 0.50 4.19
CA ILE A 308 -18.78 -0.05 5.49
C ILE A 308 -18.11 0.72 6.64
N ASP A 309 -16.80 0.99 6.54
CA ASP A 309 -16.06 1.74 7.55
C ASP A 309 -16.68 3.11 7.81
N ILE A 310 -16.91 3.89 6.74
CA ILE A 310 -17.52 5.23 6.84
C ILE A 310 -18.91 5.16 7.48
N ALA A 311 -19.72 4.16 7.12
CA ALA A 311 -21.03 3.96 7.75
C ALA A 311 -20.90 3.62 9.25
N ASN A 312 -19.96 2.74 9.60
CA ASN A 312 -19.74 2.29 10.97
C ASN A 312 -19.17 3.39 11.87
N ARG A 313 -18.32 4.30 11.36
CA ARG A 313 -17.80 5.46 12.12
C ARG A 313 -18.91 6.33 12.72
N ARG A 314 -20.10 6.31 12.11
CA ARG A 314 -21.28 7.07 12.57
C ARG A 314 -22.01 6.39 13.73
N VAL A 315 -21.74 5.12 14.03
CA VAL A 315 -22.40 4.41 15.13
C VAL A 315 -21.58 4.60 16.41
N ALA A 316 -22.06 5.44 17.33
CA ALA A 316 -21.35 5.66 18.60
C ALA A 316 -21.69 4.58 19.64
N VAL A 317 -22.95 4.15 19.67
CA VAL A 317 -23.48 3.36 20.78
C VAL A 317 -24.49 2.32 20.29
N CYS A 318 -24.40 1.12 20.86
CA CYS A 318 -25.42 0.09 20.74
C CYS A 318 -26.16 -0.08 22.08
N ALA A 319 -27.49 -0.03 22.06
CA ALA A 319 -28.34 -0.10 23.25
C ALA A 319 -29.07 -1.45 23.35
N GLY A 320 -29.39 -1.91 24.56
CA GLY A 320 -30.38 -2.99 24.77
C GLY A 320 -29.96 -4.41 24.39
N MET A 321 -28.72 -4.64 23.94
CA MET A 321 -28.26 -5.96 23.49
C MET A 321 -27.76 -6.87 24.61
N SER A 322 -28.06 -8.16 24.53
CA SER A 322 -27.50 -9.20 25.42
C SER A 322 -25.99 -9.34 25.23
N PHE A 323 -25.25 -9.68 26.30
CA PHE A 323 -23.77 -9.73 26.29
C PHE A 323 -23.18 -10.58 25.15
N TRP A 324 -23.77 -11.75 24.87
CA TRP A 324 -23.32 -12.62 23.79
C TRP A 324 -23.51 -12.02 22.38
N LYS A 325 -24.53 -11.17 22.18
CA LYS A 325 -24.73 -10.44 20.91
C LYS A 325 -23.72 -9.30 20.77
N GLN A 326 -23.34 -8.66 21.87
CA GLN A 326 -22.44 -7.51 21.86
C GLN A 326 -21.11 -7.84 21.18
N GLN A 327 -20.54 -9.02 21.43
CA GLN A 327 -19.28 -9.43 20.80
C GLN A 327 -19.38 -9.53 19.26
N ARG A 328 -20.44 -10.18 18.74
CA ARG A 328 -20.65 -10.32 17.29
C ARG A 328 -20.95 -9.00 16.62
N VAL A 329 -21.77 -8.17 17.26
CA VAL A 329 -22.13 -6.83 16.76
C VAL A 329 -20.91 -5.90 16.80
N ALA A 330 -20.05 -6.03 17.80
CA ALA A 330 -18.80 -5.28 17.90
C ALA A 330 -17.86 -5.56 16.71
N ASP A 331 -17.79 -6.82 16.26
CA ASP A 331 -16.98 -7.17 15.09
C ASP A 331 -17.56 -6.61 13.79
N PHE A 332 -18.89 -6.61 13.64
CA PHE A 332 -19.56 -6.09 12.44
C PHE A 332 -19.52 -4.55 12.35
N LEU A 333 -19.64 -3.87 13.49
CA LEU A 333 -19.67 -2.40 13.57
C LEU A 333 -18.29 -1.79 13.85
N ARG A 334 -17.22 -2.59 13.86
CA ARG A 334 -15.87 -2.07 14.01
C ARG A 334 -15.54 -1.14 12.85
N SER A 335 -14.84 -0.06 13.17
CA SER A 335 -14.34 0.93 12.22
C SER A 335 -12.95 1.40 12.64
N THR A 336 -12.34 2.23 11.81
CA THR A 336 -11.08 2.89 12.14
C THR A 336 -11.22 3.88 13.31
N ALA A 337 -12.44 4.40 13.54
CA ALA A 337 -12.77 5.22 14.71
C ALA A 337 -12.99 4.40 16.00
N GLY A 338 -12.80 3.07 15.91
CA GLY A 338 -12.96 2.12 17.00
C GLY A 338 -14.26 1.33 16.94
N THR A 339 -14.55 0.64 18.05
CA THR A 339 -15.76 -0.17 18.23
C THR A 339 -16.83 0.63 18.97
N PRO A 340 -18.11 0.57 18.56
CA PRO A 340 -19.18 1.24 19.28
C PRO A 340 -19.28 0.78 20.73
N VAL A 341 -19.70 1.70 21.60
CA VAL A 341 -19.87 1.41 23.02
C VAL A 341 -21.22 0.71 23.25
N PHE A 342 -21.27 -0.31 24.10
CA PHE A 342 -22.52 -1.00 24.43
C PHE A 342 -23.12 -0.49 25.75
N ARG A 343 -24.44 -0.24 25.78
CA ARG A 343 -25.17 0.20 26.96
C ARG A 343 -26.48 -0.57 27.13
N ARG A 344 -26.85 -0.88 28.37
CA ARG A 344 -28.09 -1.63 28.66
C ARG A 344 -29.35 -0.76 28.58
N SER A 345 -29.28 0.49 29.01
CA SER A 345 -30.43 1.41 29.02
C SER A 345 -30.31 2.50 27.96
N ALA A 346 -31.44 2.95 27.43
CA ALA A 346 -31.51 4.05 26.47
C ALA A 346 -30.90 5.35 27.03
N ALA A 347 -31.16 5.67 28.30
CA ALA A 347 -30.60 6.86 28.95
C ALA A 347 -29.06 6.84 28.97
N ALA A 348 -28.45 5.70 29.33
CA ALA A 348 -27.01 5.56 29.32
C ALA A 348 -26.44 5.59 27.89
N ALA A 349 -27.19 5.12 26.91
CA ALA A 349 -26.81 5.17 25.51
C ALA A 349 -26.78 6.61 24.97
N VAL A 350 -27.83 7.40 25.24
CA VAL A 350 -27.88 8.83 24.88
C VAL A 350 -26.75 9.61 25.53
N ALA A 351 -26.46 9.35 26.82
CA ALA A 351 -25.36 10.00 27.53
C ALA A 351 -23.97 9.63 26.95
N ALA A 352 -23.79 8.40 26.46
CA ALA A 352 -22.56 7.99 25.80
C ALA A 352 -22.43 8.60 24.39
N ALA A 353 -23.52 8.63 23.61
CA ALA A 353 -23.54 9.22 22.27
C ALA A 353 -23.21 10.72 22.30
N ARG A 354 -23.79 11.47 23.25
CA ARG A 354 -23.50 12.91 23.43
C ARG A 354 -22.02 13.19 23.72
N ARG A 355 -21.35 12.33 24.50
CA ARG A 355 -19.90 12.45 24.77
C ARG A 355 -19.04 12.15 23.55
N ALA A 356 -19.47 11.22 22.70
CA ALA A 356 -18.75 10.87 21.49
C ALA A 356 -18.96 11.87 20.34
N SER A 357 -20.00 12.70 20.40
CA SER A 357 -20.46 13.59 19.32
C SER A 357 -19.76 14.96 19.29
N ALA A 358 -18.53 15.09 19.81
CA ALA A 358 -17.84 16.39 19.93
C ALA A 358 -17.57 17.11 18.59
N ALA A 359 -17.77 16.44 17.45
CA ALA A 359 -17.62 17.02 16.11
C ALA A 359 -18.75 16.67 15.11
N GLU A 360 -19.42 15.51 15.23
CA GLU A 360 -20.47 15.09 14.29
C GLU A 360 -21.57 14.23 14.94
N PRO A 361 -22.83 14.29 14.44
CA PRO A 361 -23.94 13.49 14.96
C PRO A 361 -23.70 11.99 14.74
N ARG A 362 -23.57 11.25 15.84
CA ARG A 362 -23.43 9.79 15.84
C ARG A 362 -24.74 9.10 16.26
N ALA A 363 -25.10 8.04 15.53
CA ALA A 363 -26.32 7.27 15.71
C ALA A 363 -26.23 6.29 16.89
N ILE A 364 -27.41 5.94 17.41
CA ILE A 364 -27.61 4.85 18.36
C ILE A 364 -28.26 3.69 17.61
N ALA A 365 -27.63 2.52 17.64
CA ALA A 365 -28.25 1.27 17.19
C ALA A 365 -28.97 0.62 18.38
N VAL A 366 -30.20 0.13 18.19
CA VAL A 366 -31.01 -0.52 19.24
C VAL A 366 -31.16 -2.00 18.93
#